data_AF-A0A081RTH3-F1
#
_entry.id   AF-A0A081RTH3-F1
#
_cell.length_a   1.000
_cell.length_b   1.000
_cell.length_c   1.000
_cell.angle_alpha   90.00
_cell.angle_beta   90.00
_cell.angle_gamma   90.00
#
_symmetry.space_group_name_H-M   'P 1'
#
loop_
_entity.id
_entity.type
_entity.pdbx_description
1 polymer ?
#
loop_
_entity_poly.entity_id
_entity_poly.type
_entity_poly.pdbx_seq_one_letter_code
_entity_poly.pdbx_strand_id
1 'polypeptide(L)'
;MLISVVGLQFGDEGKGKFVDYLSVNTNNIARFNGGANAGHSVQCGNIRGSFSQLPSSLNEKNLYICQGALISLPILIREIDFIQKENINSNIFIDPRCHIVLPLHARANA
;
A
#
# COMPACT_ATOMS: atom_id res chain seq x y z
N MET A 1 -15.10 -7.94 -11.61
CA MET A 1 -15.62 -8.15 -10.23
C MET A 1 -14.90 -7.19 -9.31
N LEU A 2 -15.61 -6.50 -8.42
CA LEU A 2 -15.05 -5.59 -7.42
C LEU A 2 -15.12 -6.27 -6.05
N ILE A 3 -14.01 -6.30 -5.31
CA ILE A 3 -13.93 -6.88 -3.97
C ILE A 3 -13.35 -5.82 -3.03
N SER A 4 -13.92 -5.70 -1.83
CA SER A 4 -13.42 -4.82 -0.78
C SER A 4 -13.02 -5.63 0.44
N VAL A 5 -11.83 -5.37 0.96
CA VAL A 5 -11.32 -5.96 2.21
C VAL A 5 -11.32 -4.88 3.27
N VAL A 6 -12.07 -5.08 4.34
CA VAL A 6 -12.26 -4.11 5.43
C VAL A 6 -12.06 -4.80 6.77
N GLY A 7 -11.45 -4.09 7.73
CA GLY A 7 -11.30 -4.57 9.10
C GLY A 7 -12.57 -4.28 9.87
N LEU A 8 -13.02 -5.26 10.66
CA LEU A 8 -14.23 -5.14 11.49
C LEU A 8 -13.91 -4.82 12.96
N GLN A 9 -12.62 -4.71 13.30
CA GLN A 9 -12.12 -4.47 14.65
C GLN A 9 -11.21 -3.23 14.66
N PHE A 10 -10.21 -3.21 15.54
CA PHE A 10 -9.30 -2.08 15.75
C PHE A 10 -7.93 -2.27 15.08
N GLY A 11 -7.89 -2.87 13.89
CA GLY A 11 -6.64 -3.10 13.17
C GLY A 11 -6.03 -4.48 13.42
N ASP A 12 -4.93 -4.75 12.71
CA ASP A 12 -4.15 -5.99 12.79
C ASP A 12 -4.90 -7.31 12.58
N GLU A 13 -6.06 -7.29 11.91
CA GLU A 13 -6.87 -8.47 11.61
C GLU A 13 -6.29 -9.33 10.47
N GLY A 14 -5.06 -9.04 10.02
CA GLY A 14 -4.42 -9.77 8.92
C GLY A 14 -4.95 -9.42 7.53
N LYS A 15 -5.56 -8.25 7.34
CA LYS A 15 -6.13 -7.78 6.05
C LYS A 15 -5.16 -7.95 4.87
N GLY A 16 -3.88 -7.63 5.06
CA GLY A 16 -2.86 -7.77 4.00
C GLY A 16 -2.77 -9.19 3.45
N LYS A 17 -2.83 -10.22 4.30
CA LYS A 17 -2.81 -11.62 3.87
C LYS A 17 -4.04 -11.98 3.02
N PHE A 18 -5.21 -11.45 3.37
CA PHE A 18 -6.43 -11.66 2.59
C PHE A 18 -6.37 -10.93 1.25
N VAL A 19 -5.86 -9.70 1.21
CA VAL A 19 -5.63 -8.98 -0.05
C VAL A 19 -4.66 -9.76 -0.92
N ASP A 20 -3.55 -10.26 -0.38
CA ASP A 20 -2.58 -11.08 -1.13
C ASP A 20 -3.23 -12.35 -1.70
N TYR A 21 -4.02 -13.06 -0.90
CA TYR A 21 -4.76 -14.26 -1.35
C TYR A 21 -5.73 -13.95 -2.50
N LEU A 22 -6.52 -12.87 -2.36
CA LEU A 22 -7.46 -12.44 -3.40
C LEU A 22 -6.73 -11.89 -4.63
N SER A 23 -5.53 -11.33 -4.46
CA SER A 23 -4.77 -10.65 -5.51
C SER A 23 -4.36 -11.58 -6.66
N VAL A 24 -4.27 -12.89 -6.40
CA VAL A 24 -3.87 -13.92 -7.39
C VAL A 24 -4.67 -13.78 -8.68
N ASN A 25 -5.99 -13.56 -8.57
CA ASN A 25 -6.91 -13.49 -9.71
C ASN A 25 -7.31 -12.05 -10.08
N THR A 26 -6.56 -11.05 -9.62
CA THR A 26 -6.85 -9.62 -9.90
C THR A 26 -5.65 -8.93 -10.51
N ASN A 27 -5.87 -7.93 -11.37
CA ASN A 27 -4.80 -7.14 -11.97
C ASN A 27 -4.65 -5.74 -11.36
N ASN A 28 -5.67 -5.29 -10.62
CA ASN A 28 -5.75 -3.94 -10.09
C ASN A 28 -6.01 -4.02 -8.57
N ILE A 29 -5.15 -3.36 -7.80
CA ILE A 29 -5.26 -3.31 -6.34
C ILE A 29 -5.25 -1.85 -5.94
N ALA A 30 -6.27 -1.44 -5.18
CA ALA A 30 -6.48 -0.05 -4.83
C ALA A 30 -6.47 0.14 -3.31
N ARG A 31 -5.68 1.12 -2.86
CA ARG A 31 -5.79 1.66 -1.51
C ARG A 31 -6.71 2.87 -1.54
N PHE A 32 -7.79 2.81 -0.79
CA PHE A 32 -8.80 3.86 -0.77
C PHE A 32 -8.71 4.81 0.43
N ASN A 33 -8.03 4.43 1.52
CA ASN A 33 -7.92 5.26 2.71
C ASN A 33 -6.63 5.04 3.53
N GLY A 34 -6.52 5.79 4.63
CA GLY A 34 -5.42 5.70 5.60
C GLY A 34 -4.14 6.34 5.10
N GLY A 35 -3.02 6.08 5.77
CA GLY A 35 -1.71 6.60 5.38
C GLY A 35 -0.60 5.68 5.86
N ALA A 36 0.60 6.23 6.05
CA ALA A 36 1.77 5.47 6.49
C ALA A 36 1.68 4.82 7.88
N ASN A 37 0.59 5.05 8.61
CA ASN A 37 0.33 4.44 9.92
C ASN A 37 -0.21 3.01 9.82
N ALA A 38 -0.61 2.56 8.63
CA ALA A 38 -0.93 1.15 8.39
C ALA A 38 0.33 0.45 7.90
N GLY A 39 0.53 -0.81 8.27
CA GLY A 39 1.63 -1.63 7.76
C GLY A 39 1.14 -3.03 7.45
N HIS A 40 1.64 -3.61 6.37
CA HIS A 40 1.49 -5.03 6.10
C HIS A 40 2.79 -5.58 5.51
N SER A 41 3.18 -6.76 5.96
CA SER A 41 4.28 -7.50 5.37
C SER A 41 3.75 -8.44 4.30
N VAL A 42 4.39 -8.40 3.12
CA VAL A 42 4.14 -9.30 2.00
C VAL A 42 5.36 -10.20 1.84
N GLN A 43 5.13 -11.48 1.55
CA GLN A 43 6.19 -12.42 1.20
C GLN A 43 5.82 -13.12 -0.10
N CYS A 44 6.70 -13.01 -1.10
CA CYS A 44 6.61 -13.75 -2.36
C CYS A 44 7.91 -14.53 -2.56
N GLY A 45 7.86 -15.86 -2.46
CA GLY A 45 9.05 -16.70 -2.43
C GLY A 45 10.03 -16.28 -1.34
N ASN A 46 11.23 -15.87 -1.75
CA ASN A 46 12.30 -15.42 -0.85
C ASN A 46 12.32 -13.91 -0.60
N ILE A 47 11.47 -13.15 -1.29
CA ILE A 47 11.40 -11.69 -1.16
C ILE A 47 10.38 -11.34 -0.10
N ARG A 48 10.81 -10.57 0.90
CA ARG A 48 9.95 -10.05 1.96
C ARG A 48 9.98 -8.53 1.93
N GLY A 49 8.81 -7.92 1.72
CA GLY A 49 8.62 -6.48 1.75
C GLY A 49 7.66 -6.08 2.86
N SER A 50 7.82 -4.86 3.37
CA SER A 50 6.86 -4.24 4.29
C SER A 50 6.38 -2.95 3.67
N PHE A 51 5.09 -2.87 3.41
CA PHE A 51 4.47 -1.72 2.76
C PHE A 51 3.44 -1.08 3.67
N SER A 52 3.42 0.24 3.62
CA SER A 52 2.57 1.09 4.43
C SER A 52 1.76 2.05 3.60
N GLN A 53 2.12 2.32 2.34
CA GLN A 53 1.39 3.19 1.43
C GLN A 53 1.01 2.49 0.13
N LEU A 54 1.93 1.76 -0.49
CA LEU A 54 1.62 0.95 -1.65
C LEU A 54 0.62 -0.17 -1.27
N PRO A 55 -0.40 -0.44 -2.11
CA PRO A 55 -1.29 -1.57 -1.95
C PRO A 55 -0.52 -2.90 -1.94
N SER A 56 -1.00 -3.89 -1.19
CA SER A 56 -0.31 -5.17 -1.03
C SER A 56 -0.29 -5.95 -2.34
N SER A 57 0.89 -6.16 -2.91
CA SER A 57 1.25 -7.32 -3.74
C SER A 57 2.65 -7.14 -4.33
N LEU A 58 3.37 -8.24 -4.49
CA LEU A 58 4.62 -8.31 -5.26
C LEU A 58 4.42 -9.00 -6.63
N ASN A 59 3.18 -9.20 -7.07
CA ASN A 59 2.86 -10.04 -8.23
C ASN A 59 2.56 -9.25 -9.51
N GLU A 60 3.44 -8.32 -9.91
CA GLU A 60 3.34 -7.59 -11.19
C GLU A 60 1.92 -7.02 -11.46
N LYS A 61 1.44 -6.18 -10.56
CA LYS A 61 0.05 -5.66 -10.57
C LYS A 61 0.02 -4.16 -10.85
N ASN A 62 -1.15 -3.67 -11.23
CA ASN A 62 -1.44 -2.24 -11.20
C ASN A 62 -1.84 -1.84 -9.79
N LEU A 63 -1.05 -0.98 -9.17
CA LEU A 63 -1.19 -0.50 -7.80
C LEU A 63 -1.71 0.93 -7.81
N TYR A 64 -2.85 1.17 -7.16
CA TYR A 64 -3.50 2.48 -7.12
C TYR A 64 -3.51 3.04 -5.70
N ILE A 65 -3.05 4.28 -5.53
CA ILE A 65 -3.26 5.09 -4.34
C ILE A 65 -4.36 6.10 -4.66
N CYS A 66 -5.55 5.91 -4.10
CA CYS A 66 -6.71 6.76 -4.37
C CYS A 66 -6.79 7.95 -3.43
N GLN A 67 -7.55 8.98 -3.84
CA GLN A 67 -7.70 10.28 -3.15
C GLN A 67 -7.86 10.22 -1.62
N GLY A 68 -8.53 9.21 -1.07
CA GLY A 68 -8.76 9.09 0.38
C GLY A 68 -7.52 8.69 1.19
N ALA A 69 -6.40 8.39 0.53
CA ALA A 69 -5.13 8.07 1.20
C ALA A 69 -4.27 9.33 1.45
N LEU A 70 -3.55 9.32 2.57
CA LEU A 70 -2.57 10.32 2.94
C LEU A 70 -1.16 9.85 2.58
N ILE A 71 -0.42 10.68 1.85
CA ILE A 71 0.89 10.33 1.31
C ILE A 71 2.02 10.89 2.18
N SER A 72 2.87 10.01 2.70
CA SER A 72 4.19 10.37 3.24
C SER A 72 5.25 10.15 2.16
N LEU A 73 5.77 11.24 1.59
CA LEU A 73 6.77 11.16 0.51
C LEU A 73 8.00 10.30 0.85
N PRO A 74 8.66 10.46 2.02
CA PRO A 74 9.86 9.67 2.34
C PRO A 74 9.59 8.17 2.36
N ILE A 75 8.42 7.78 2.85
CA ILE A 75 8.03 6.38 2.97
C ILE A 75 7.61 5.82 1.60
N LEU A 76 6.89 6.61 0.80
CA LEU A 76 6.44 6.19 -0.54
C LEU A 76 7.65 5.99 -1.47
N ILE A 77 8.60 6.93 -1.45
CA ILE A 77 9.85 6.81 -2.24
C ILE A 77 10.59 5.52 -1.87
N ARG A 78 10.79 5.26 -0.58
CA ARG A 78 11.43 4.03 -0.11
C ARG A 78 10.73 2.75 -0.58
N GLU A 79 9.39 2.75 -0.59
CA GLU A 79 8.60 1.61 -1.06
C GLU A 79 8.71 1.42 -2.58
N ILE A 80 8.75 2.50 -3.35
CA ILE A 80 8.99 2.48 -4.81
C ILE A 80 10.41 1.97 -5.11
N ASP A 81 11.41 2.48 -4.41
CA ASP A 81 12.81 2.05 -4.56
C ASP A 81 12.97 0.56 -4.28
N PHE A 82 12.24 0.03 -3.28
CA PHE A 82 12.21 -1.41 -2.99
C PHE A 82 11.68 -2.21 -4.19
N ILE A 83 10.54 -1.80 -4.76
CA ILE A 83 9.94 -2.46 -5.94
C ILE A 83 10.92 -2.45 -7.12
N GLN A 84 11.57 -1.31 -7.36
CA GLN A 84 12.55 -1.18 -8.45
C GLN A 84 13.78 -2.08 -8.22
N LYS A 85 14.32 -2.10 -7.00
CA LYS A 85 15.50 -2.91 -6.65
C LYS A 85 15.24 -4.40 -6.78
N GLU A 86 14.06 -4.85 -6.39
CA GLU A 86 13.65 -6.25 -6.50
C GLU A 86 13.16 -6.62 -7.92
N ASN A 87 13.26 -5.70 -8.90
CA ASN A 87 12.81 -5.87 -10.29
C ASN A 87 11.34 -6.30 -10.40
N ILE A 88 10.48 -5.77 -9.53
CA ILE A 88 9.06 -6.13 -9.51
C ILE A 88 8.34 -5.24 -10.53
N ASN A 89 7.80 -5.86 -11.57
CA ASN A 89 7.16 -5.16 -12.69
C ASN A 89 5.71 -4.74 -12.37
N SER A 90 5.55 -3.83 -11.41
CA SER A 90 4.24 -3.27 -11.01
C SER A 90 4.10 -1.83 -11.47
N ASN A 91 2.94 -1.48 -12.05
CA ASN A 91 2.63 -0.10 -12.39
C ASN A 91 2.03 0.61 -11.17
N ILE A 92 2.49 1.83 -10.88
CA ILE A 92 2.03 2.60 -9.73
C ILE A 92 1.29 3.84 -10.22
N PHE A 93 0.04 3.98 -9.78
CA PHE A 93 -0.84 5.08 -10.10
C PHE A 93 -1.19 5.83 -8.81
N ILE A 94 -1.01 7.15 -8.82
CA ILE A 94 -1.29 8.01 -7.67
C ILE A 94 -2.32 9.04 -8.10
N ASP A 95 -3.44 9.11 -7.38
CA ASP A 95 -4.43 10.15 -7.61
C ASP A 95 -3.82 11.53 -7.26
N PRO A 96 -3.85 12.52 -8.17
CA PRO A 96 -3.27 13.84 -7.93
C PRO A 96 -3.97 14.62 -6.80
N ARG A 97 -5.14 14.14 -6.32
CA ARG A 97 -5.89 14.73 -5.20
C ARG A 97 -5.52 14.14 -3.84
N CYS A 98 -4.61 13.17 -3.77
CA CYS A 98 -4.11 12.66 -2.51
C CYS A 98 -3.41 13.76 -1.70
N HIS A 99 -3.73 13.87 -0.42
CA HIS A 99 -3.09 14.85 0.46
C HIS A 99 -1.70 14.37 0.90
N ILE A 100 -0.75 15.30 0.97
CA ILE A 100 0.62 15.01 1.42
C ILE A 100 0.75 15.30 2.93
N VAL A 101 1.29 14.33 3.66
CA VAL A 101 1.68 14.46 5.06
C VAL A 101 3.00 15.24 5.13
N LEU A 102 2.94 16.46 5.63
CA LEU A 102 4.09 17.33 5.83
C LEU A 102 4.74 17.11 7.20
N PRO A 103 6.02 17.49 7.39
CA PRO A 103 6.69 17.42 8.70
C PRO A 103 5.98 18.18 9.82
N LEU A 104 5.21 19.22 9.49
CA LEU A 104 4.38 19.93 10.47
C LEU A 104 3.25 19.03 11.03
N HIS A 105 2.60 18.22 10.19
CA HIS A 105 1.54 17.31 10.63
C HIS A 105 2.10 16.27 11.61
N ALA A 106 3.30 15.74 11.35
CA ALA A 106 3.96 14.81 12.25
C ALA A 106 4.29 15.45 13.62
N ARG A 107 4.75 16.70 13.62
CA ARG A 107 5.02 17.46 14.86
C ARG A 107 3.75 17.79 15.65
N ALA A 108 2.63 18.02 14.98
CA ALA A 108 1.35 18.33 15.62
C ALA A 108 0.65 17.10 16.24
N ASN A 109 1.06 15.89 15.84
CA ASN A 109 0.57 14.63 16.41
C ASN A 109 1.35 14.18 17.68
N ALA A 110 2.21 15.04 18.23
CA ALA A 110 2.97 14.77 19.45
C ALA A 110 2.11 14.85 20.72
#